data_AF-A0A935FLV4-F1
#
_entry.id   AF-A0A935FLV4-F1
#
_cell.length_a   1.000
_cell.length_b   1.000
_cell.length_c   1.000
_cell.angle_alpha   90.00
_cell.angle_beta   90.00
_cell.angle_gamma   90.00
#
_symmetry.space_group_name_H-M   'P 1'
#
loop_
_entity.id
_entity.type
_entity.pdbx_description
1 polymer ?
#
loop_
_entity_poly.entity_id
_entity_poly.type
_entity_poly.pdbx_seq_one_letter_code
_entity_poly.pdbx_strand_id
1 'polypeptide(L)'
;MINETVQKLIEAEDKAAWLFKTIHERGLIVPGKTERELNAEVFALALELLGIKKYWHKRIVRAGKNTLLPYKENPPDLVLQEDDILFFDFGPVFEDNHELMSNKDKNGNERHWIYEIHLIDKESEIGGFFEQLMH
;
A
#
# COMPACT_ATOMS: atom_id res chain seq x y z
N MET A 1 -28.39 2.10 -1.53
CA MET A 1 -27.59 1.31 -2.50
C MET A 1 -26.19 1.86 -2.46
N ILE A 2 -25.18 1.01 -2.29
CA ILE A 2 -23.77 1.43 -2.37
C ILE A 2 -23.53 1.89 -3.82
N ASN A 3 -22.89 3.04 -3.97
CA ASN A 3 -22.55 3.63 -5.26
C ASN A 3 -21.52 2.73 -6.01
N GLU A 4 -21.65 2.59 -7.34
CA GLU A 4 -20.68 1.87 -8.20
C GLU A 4 -19.22 2.28 -7.96
N THR A 5 -18.96 3.56 -7.68
CA THR A 5 -17.62 4.05 -7.34
C THR A 5 -17.08 3.43 -6.06
N VAL A 6 -17.93 3.32 -5.03
CA VAL A 6 -17.58 2.69 -3.76
C VAL A 6 -17.40 1.20 -3.94
N GLN A 7 -18.24 0.56 -4.74
CA GLN A 7 -18.12 -0.85 -5.05
C GLN A 7 -16.76 -1.16 -5.70
N LYS A 8 -16.32 -0.35 -6.67
CA LYS A 8 -14.99 -0.49 -7.28
C LYS A 8 -13.85 -0.27 -6.30
N LEU A 9 -14.02 0.65 -5.35
CA LEU A 9 -13.02 0.92 -4.32
C LEU A 9 -12.92 -0.24 -3.33
N ILE A 10 -14.05 -0.78 -2.86
CA ILE A 10 -14.11 -1.99 -2.05
C ILE A 10 -13.44 -3.17 -2.79
N GLU A 11 -13.73 -3.35 -4.08
CA GLU A 11 -13.07 -4.39 -4.89
C GLU A 11 -11.55 -4.19 -5.01
N ALA A 12 -11.07 -2.94 -5.01
CA ALA A 12 -9.64 -2.64 -5.00
C ALA A 12 -9.02 -2.94 -3.63
N GLU A 13 -9.70 -2.61 -2.53
CA GLU A 13 -9.29 -2.97 -1.16
C GLU A 13 -9.25 -4.49 -0.98
N ASP A 14 -10.24 -5.22 -1.47
CA ASP A 14 -10.28 -6.69 -1.42
C ASP A 14 -9.09 -7.32 -2.18
N LYS A 15 -8.75 -6.76 -3.35
CA LYS A 15 -7.56 -7.20 -4.11
C LYS A 15 -6.26 -6.90 -3.37
N ALA A 16 -6.16 -5.73 -2.73
CA ALA A 16 -4.99 -5.38 -1.93
C ALA A 16 -4.86 -6.28 -0.69
N ALA A 17 -5.95 -6.53 0.02
CA ALA A 17 -6.01 -7.45 1.15
C ALA A 17 -5.64 -8.89 0.74
N TRP A 18 -6.11 -9.34 -0.42
CA TRP A 18 -5.73 -10.65 -0.96
C TRP A 18 -4.24 -10.72 -1.31
N LEU A 19 -3.67 -9.68 -1.90
CA LEU A 19 -2.23 -9.60 -2.15
C LEU A 19 -1.45 -9.73 -0.84
N PHE A 20 -1.81 -8.97 0.21
CA PHE A 20 -1.13 -9.04 1.51
C PHE A 20 -1.26 -10.41 2.18
N LYS A 21 -2.44 -11.02 2.15
CA LYS A 21 -2.65 -12.39 2.60
C LYS A 21 -1.72 -13.36 1.87
N THR A 22 -1.59 -13.21 0.56
CA THR A 22 -0.74 -14.09 -0.26
C THR A 22 0.75 -13.87 -0.02
N ILE A 23 1.18 -12.63 0.24
CA ILE A 23 2.57 -12.30 0.64
C ILE A 23 2.95 -13.07 1.92
N HIS A 24 2.04 -13.10 2.89
CA HIS A 24 2.22 -13.85 4.14
C HIS A 24 2.22 -15.37 3.88
N GLU A 25 1.23 -15.90 3.15
CA GLU A 25 1.11 -17.34 2.86
C GLU A 25 2.30 -17.90 2.05
N ARG A 26 2.89 -17.09 1.15
CA ARG A 26 4.08 -17.46 0.39
C ARG A 26 5.38 -17.26 1.17
N GLY A 27 5.33 -16.74 2.40
CA GLY A 27 6.50 -16.51 3.24
C GLY A 27 7.50 -15.53 2.62
N LEU A 28 7.01 -14.48 1.95
CA LEU A 28 7.91 -13.53 1.29
C LEU A 28 8.65 -12.63 2.29
N ILE A 29 8.02 -12.31 3.42
CA ILE A 29 8.61 -11.49 4.48
C ILE A 29 9.46 -12.40 5.37
N VAL A 30 10.78 -12.41 5.13
CA VAL A 30 11.76 -13.16 5.92
C VAL A 30 13.02 -12.33 6.15
N PRO A 31 13.72 -12.49 7.28
CA PRO A 31 14.99 -11.83 7.53
C PRO A 31 16.06 -12.20 6.50
N GLY A 32 17.01 -11.29 6.30
CA GLY A 32 18.13 -11.47 5.36
C GLY A 32 17.86 -10.99 3.94
N LYS A 33 16.60 -10.69 3.57
CA LYS A 33 16.26 -10.00 2.31
C LYS A 33 16.45 -8.49 2.46
N THR A 34 16.73 -7.78 1.38
CA THR A 34 16.67 -6.30 1.39
C THR A 34 15.27 -5.76 1.14
N GLU A 35 14.99 -4.52 1.55
CA GLU A 35 13.75 -3.81 1.25
C GLU A 35 13.48 -3.80 -0.26
N ARG A 36 14.52 -3.56 -1.07
CA ARG A 36 14.44 -3.58 -2.53
C ARG A 36 14.13 -4.97 -3.10
N GLU A 37 14.73 -6.02 -2.55
CA GLU A 37 14.43 -7.40 -2.96
C GLU A 37 12.96 -7.75 -2.69
N LEU A 38 12.49 -7.48 -1.47
CA LEU A 38 11.10 -7.71 -1.09
C LEU A 38 10.14 -6.88 -1.96
N ASN A 39 10.47 -5.61 -2.26
CA ASN A 39 9.68 -4.78 -3.17
C ASN A 39 9.54 -5.42 -4.56
N ALA A 40 10.64 -5.98 -5.10
CA ALA A 40 10.64 -6.61 -6.42
C ALA A 40 9.82 -7.91 -6.44
N GLU A 41 9.93 -8.73 -5.39
CA GLU A 41 9.14 -9.95 -5.23
C GLU A 41 7.63 -9.65 -5.15
N VAL A 42 7.25 -8.66 -4.34
CA VAL A 42 5.84 -8.26 -4.22
C VAL A 42 5.31 -7.66 -5.53
N PHE A 43 6.13 -6.88 -6.24
CA PHE A 43 5.77 -6.39 -7.57
C PHE A 43 5.50 -7.53 -8.56
N ALA A 44 6.37 -8.55 -8.58
CA ALA A 44 6.18 -9.72 -9.42
C ALA A 44 4.91 -10.49 -9.04
N LEU A 45 4.64 -10.64 -7.74
CA LEU A 45 3.43 -11.27 -7.22
C LEU A 45 2.16 -10.50 -7.61
N ALA A 46 2.16 -9.18 -7.48
CA ALA A 46 1.04 -8.33 -7.87
C ALA A 46 0.76 -8.42 -9.38
N LEU A 47 1.81 -8.51 -10.20
CA LEU A 47 1.67 -8.75 -11.63
C LEU A 47 1.08 -10.13 -11.93
N GLU A 48 1.56 -11.18 -11.25
CA GLU A 48 1.08 -12.55 -11.39
C GLU A 48 -0.41 -12.69 -11.04
N LEU A 49 -0.80 -12.19 -9.86
CA LEU A 49 -2.13 -12.42 -9.29
C LEU A 49 -3.20 -11.47 -9.82
N LEU A 50 -2.82 -10.21 -10.03
CA LEU A 50 -3.76 -9.11 -10.27
C LEU A 50 -3.55 -8.41 -11.61
N GLY A 51 -2.50 -8.78 -12.35
CA GLY A 51 -2.17 -8.14 -13.62
C GLY A 51 -1.71 -6.68 -13.48
N ILE A 52 -1.38 -6.23 -12.26
CA ILE A 52 -1.01 -4.84 -11.99
C ILE A 52 0.35 -4.53 -12.62
N LYS A 53 0.37 -3.56 -13.52
CA LYS A 53 1.59 -3.08 -14.21
C LYS A 53 1.92 -1.61 -13.94
N LYS A 54 0.92 -0.82 -13.56
CA LYS A 54 1.01 0.62 -13.36
C LYS A 54 0.86 0.96 -11.88
N TYR A 55 1.64 1.93 -11.45
CA TYR A 55 1.65 2.45 -10.09
C TYR A 55 1.70 3.97 -10.18
N TRP A 56 0.90 4.67 -9.37
CA TRP A 56 0.75 6.13 -9.50
C TRP A 56 1.84 6.92 -8.75
N HIS A 57 2.54 6.29 -7.81
CA HIS A 57 3.80 6.78 -7.22
C HIS A 57 4.86 5.68 -7.16
N LYS A 58 6.02 6.03 -6.60
CA LYS A 58 7.11 5.10 -6.31
C LYS A 58 6.64 4.06 -5.29
N ARG A 59 6.82 2.78 -5.61
CA ARG A 59 6.61 1.69 -4.64
C ARG A 59 7.65 1.75 -3.52
N ILE A 60 7.19 1.67 -2.29
CA ILE A 60 8.01 1.74 -1.08
C ILE A 60 7.78 0.48 -0.23
N VAL A 61 8.88 -0.13 0.17
CA VAL A 61 8.95 -1.07 1.31
C VAL A 61 9.95 -0.47 2.25
N ARG A 62 9.61 -0.38 3.54
CA ARG A 62 10.56 0.06 4.57
C ARG A 62 10.53 -0.83 5.78
N ALA A 63 11.70 -1.06 6.35
CA ALA A 63 11.91 -1.89 7.53
C ALA A 63 12.63 -1.12 8.65
N GLY A 64 12.28 -1.43 9.90
CA GLY A 64 12.94 -0.88 11.09
C GLY A 64 13.05 0.65 11.05
N LYS A 65 14.26 1.19 11.28
CA LYS A 65 14.52 2.65 11.29
C LYS A 65 14.11 3.39 10.02
N ASN A 66 14.05 2.72 8.87
CA ASN A 66 13.62 3.37 7.63
C ASN A 66 12.13 3.74 7.69
N THR A 67 11.33 3.05 8.51
CA THR A 67 9.90 3.35 8.68
C THR A 67 9.63 4.74 9.25
N LEU A 68 10.61 5.36 9.90
CA LEU A 68 10.51 6.70 10.49
C LEU A 68 10.65 7.84 9.47
N LEU A 69 11.03 7.53 8.23
CA LEU A 69 11.38 8.54 7.23
C LEU A 69 10.14 8.97 6.42
N PRO A 70 10.08 10.22 5.92
CA PRO A 70 9.05 10.64 4.97
C PRO A 70 9.18 9.93 3.61
N TYR A 71 8.08 9.77 2.86
CA TYR A 71 8.09 9.05 1.57
C TYR A 71 9.00 9.64 0.49
N LYS A 72 9.25 10.96 0.51
CA LYS A 72 10.16 11.64 -0.42
C LYS A 72 11.64 11.23 -0.26
N GLU A 73 12.00 10.70 0.90
CA GLU A 73 13.37 10.31 1.20
C GLU A 73 13.76 8.99 0.52
N ASN A 74 15.04 8.90 0.14
CA ASN A 74 15.64 7.70 -0.45
C ASN A 74 16.71 7.15 0.50
N PRO A 75 16.32 6.50 1.61
CA PRO A 75 17.27 5.93 2.54
C PRO A 75 18.11 4.80 1.92
N PRO A 76 19.22 4.41 2.58
CA PRO A 76 19.92 3.18 2.24
C PRO A 76 18.99 1.97 2.28
N ASP A 77 19.20 1.04 1.34
CA ASP A 77 18.51 -0.25 1.27
C ASP A 77 18.94 -1.10 2.48
N LEU A 78 18.00 -1.37 3.39
CA LEU A 78 18.27 -2.16 4.60
C LEU A 78 17.97 -3.64 4.35
N VAL A 79 18.72 -4.49 5.05
CA VAL A 79 18.43 -5.92 5.18
C VAL A 79 17.42 -6.08 6.32
N LEU A 80 16.33 -6.79 6.05
CA LEU A 80 15.30 -7.14 7.02
C LEU A 80 15.90 -7.96 8.18
N GLN A 81 15.57 -7.58 9.40
CA GLN A 81 15.87 -8.29 10.63
C GLN A 81 14.64 -9.05 11.15
N GLU A 82 14.84 -9.97 12.10
CA GLU A 82 13.76 -10.78 12.69
C GLU A 82 12.68 -9.94 13.37
N ASP A 83 13.09 -8.87 14.07
CA ASP A 83 12.20 -8.02 14.88
C ASP A 83 11.80 -6.71 14.19
N ASP A 84 12.06 -6.58 12.87
CA ASP A 84 11.72 -5.36 12.15
C ASP A 84 10.20 -5.18 12.02
N ILE A 85 9.73 -3.95 12.23
CA ILE A 85 8.44 -3.54 11.69
C ILE A 85 8.59 -3.20 10.21
N LEU A 86 7.59 -3.56 9.40
CA LEU A 86 7.54 -3.25 7.98
C LEU A 86 6.27 -2.51 7.61
N PHE A 87 6.39 -1.62 6.62
CA PHE A 87 5.24 -1.13 5.88
C PHE A 87 5.45 -1.26 4.37
N PHE A 88 4.32 -1.34 3.67
CA PHE A 88 4.22 -1.39 2.22
C PHE A 88 3.40 -0.21 1.72
N ASP A 89 3.94 0.58 0.81
CA ASP A 89 3.23 1.68 0.16
C ASP A 89 3.39 1.56 -1.36
N PHE A 90 2.38 1.01 -2.02
CA PHE A 90 2.50 0.58 -3.42
C PHE A 90 1.72 1.43 -4.42
N GLY A 91 0.58 2.02 -4.07
CA GLY A 91 -0.23 2.79 -5.02
C GLY A 91 -0.53 2.11 -6.37
N PRO A 92 -1.03 0.86 -6.40
CA PRO A 92 -1.37 0.18 -7.66
C PRO A 92 -2.56 0.86 -8.36
N VAL A 93 -2.49 0.95 -9.70
CA VAL A 93 -3.59 1.44 -10.52
C VAL A 93 -4.35 0.25 -11.10
N PHE A 94 -5.56 0.00 -10.59
CA PHE A 94 -6.44 -1.08 -11.06
C PHE A 94 -7.27 -0.68 -12.30
N GLU A 95 -7.66 0.60 -12.42
CA GLU A 95 -8.35 1.20 -13.58
C GLU A 95 -7.95 2.67 -13.70
N ASP A 96 -7.91 3.22 -14.93
CA ASP A 96 -7.63 4.65 -15.16
C ASP A 96 -8.87 5.49 -14.78
N ASN A 97 -8.87 6.10 -13.59
CA ASN A 97 -9.90 7.06 -13.16
C ASN A 97 -9.33 8.49 -13.20
N HIS A 98 -9.84 9.33 -14.11
CA HIS A 98 -9.36 10.69 -14.34
C HIS A 98 -10.26 11.79 -13.72
N GLU A 99 -11.23 11.41 -12.89
CA GLU A 99 -12.23 12.34 -12.34
C GLU A 99 -11.80 12.98 -11.02
N LEU A 100 -12.04 14.30 -10.86
CA LEU A 100 -11.71 15.06 -9.65
C LEU A 100 -12.47 14.55 -8.42
N MET A 101 -11.76 14.39 -7.30
CA MET A 101 -12.25 13.90 -6.00
C MET A 101 -13.38 14.75 -5.37
N SER A 102 -13.59 15.99 -5.84
CA SER A 102 -14.64 16.90 -5.36
C SER A 102 -15.93 16.89 -6.20
N ASN A 103 -15.93 16.23 -7.36
CA ASN A 103 -17.12 16.17 -8.21
C ASN A 103 -18.17 15.25 -7.59
N LYS A 104 -19.42 15.34 -8.04
CA LYS A 104 -20.33 14.19 -7.89
C LYS A 104 -19.81 13.03 -8.77
N ASP A 105 -20.20 11.80 -8.47
CA ASP A 105 -19.96 10.70 -9.41
C ASP A 105 -20.83 10.87 -10.68
N LYS A 106 -20.70 9.97 -11.66
CA LYS A 106 -21.50 9.96 -12.90
C LYS A 106 -23.03 9.87 -12.67
N ASN A 107 -23.46 9.52 -11.45
CA ASN A 107 -24.85 9.34 -11.07
C ASN A 107 -25.38 10.46 -10.14
N GLY A 108 -24.57 11.48 -9.82
CA GLY A 108 -24.96 12.59 -8.96
C GLY A 108 -24.80 12.36 -7.45
N ASN A 109 -24.15 11.27 -7.03
CA ASN A 109 -23.88 10.91 -5.65
C ASN A 109 -22.64 11.63 -5.08
N GLU A 110 -22.57 11.74 -3.75
CA GLU A 110 -21.38 12.23 -3.05
C GLU A 110 -20.19 11.27 -3.21
N ARG A 111 -18.98 11.83 -3.17
CA ARG A 111 -17.73 11.05 -3.19
C ARG A 111 -17.32 10.68 -1.77
N HIS A 112 -16.68 9.54 -1.66
CA HIS A 112 -16.28 8.92 -0.40
C HIS A 112 -14.83 9.29 -0.08
N TRP A 113 -14.51 9.32 1.21
CA TRP A 113 -13.21 9.76 1.71
C TRP A 113 -12.41 8.56 2.23
N ILE A 114 -11.11 8.58 2.00
CA ILE A 114 -10.17 7.67 2.67
C ILE A 114 -9.35 8.55 3.62
N TYR A 115 -9.29 8.17 4.89
CA TYR A 115 -8.38 8.79 5.84
C TYR A 115 -7.12 7.94 5.95
N GLU A 116 -5.96 8.59 5.80
CA GLU A 116 -4.65 8.01 6.06
C GLU A 116 -3.95 8.83 7.14
N ILE A 117 -3.48 8.17 8.20
CA ILE A 117 -2.76 8.80 9.30
C ILE A 117 -1.41 8.12 9.45
N HIS A 118 -0.34 8.92 9.45
CA HIS A 118 1.01 8.44 9.71
C HIS A 118 1.29 8.40 11.22
N LEU A 119 1.91 7.32 11.66
CA LEU A 119 2.28 7.07 13.05
C LEU A 119 3.80 7.00 13.15
N ILE A 120 4.37 7.69 14.13
CA ILE A 120 5.81 7.67 14.42
C ILE A 120 5.98 7.59 15.93
N ASP A 121 6.62 6.52 16.38
CA ASP A 121 7.21 6.39 17.71
C ASP A 121 8.74 6.37 17.56
N LYS A 122 9.37 7.47 17.96
CA LYS A 122 10.83 7.62 17.86
C LYS A 122 11.57 6.86 18.96
N GLU A 123 10.94 6.65 20.12
CA GLU A 123 11.57 5.97 21.24
C GLU A 123 11.69 4.48 20.93
N SER A 124 10.62 3.90 20.36
CA SER A 124 10.59 2.51 19.93
C SER A 124 11.16 2.28 18.52
N GLU A 125 11.58 3.34 17.81
CA GLU A 125 12.03 3.32 16.41
C GLU A 125 11.03 2.69 15.41
N ILE A 126 9.74 2.93 15.64
CA ILE A 126 8.64 2.35 14.85
C ILE A 126 7.87 3.44 14.11
N GLY A 127 7.68 3.25 12.80
CA GLY A 127 6.79 4.03 11.97
C GLY A 127 5.77 3.17 11.23
N GLY A 128 4.63 3.74 10.90
CA GLY A 128 3.58 3.07 10.14
C GLY A 128 2.48 4.03 9.72
N PHE A 129 1.37 3.48 9.23
CA PHE A 129 0.18 4.24 8.89
C PHE A 129 -1.09 3.44 9.19
N PHE A 130 -2.19 4.16 9.33
CA PHE A 130 -3.54 3.62 9.43
C PHE A 130 -4.38 4.21 8.29
N GLU A 131 -5.11 3.35 7.58
CA GLU A 131 -5.99 3.72 6.49
C GLU A 131 -7.43 3.24 6.77
N GLN A 132 -8.42 4.09 6.48
CA GLN A 132 -9.83 3.73 6.57
C GLN A 132 -10.67 4.41 5.49
N LEU A 133 -11.41 3.60 4.72
CA LEU A 133 -12.47 4.06 3.84
C LEU A 133 -13.72 4.47 4.64
N MET A 134 -14.18 5.69 4.41
CA MET A 134 -15.40 6.26 4.97
C MET A 134 -16.55 6.08 3.98
N HIS A 135 -17.42 5.10 4.23
CA HIS A 135 -18.56 4.77 3.37
C HIS A 135 -19.86 4.57 4.15
#